data_AF-A0A954A2B8-F1
#
_entry.id   AF-A0A954A2B8-F1
#
_cell.length_a   1.000
_cell.length_b   1.000
_cell.length_c   1.000
_cell.angle_alpha   90.00
_cell.angle_beta   90.00
_cell.angle_gamma   90.00
#
_symmetry.space_group_name_H-M   'P 1'
#
loop_
_entity.id
_entity.type
_entity.pdbx_description
1 polymer ?
#
loop_
_entity_poly.entity_id
_entity_poly.type
_entity_poly.pdbx_seq_one_letter_code
_entity_poly.pdbx_strand_id
1 'polypeptide(L)'
;MQPVAVGICVTLALATVGSAQSQVVETVLHRAAKALEAGNPGQAITSLGEALSKSTDPRLQQLLAAAHTRRGAVRFRAGDLDGAAHDFAAADRLEPGNAKILQSLGVIRMKQHRAREAKELMERVLKLEPNNSHALGVLGRIAVQHDDTERASHLLSRAAAQEPGRRDYAFEARKLSREAEVEAGFTRIARGSFELSMPTGKQGLDRAAESVLRILEQAHRELGQALGARPAKRIKVVLYTKAQFLRVRSAHAWARAYYDGKLRVALRQWPASTSELRRDLRHELTHAFLHELHPKAPLWLHEGYAQVLEGRSALGLAARFRSGADGLLPRAVFLGAFASNRDEDLVRRGYAQSLLLVDHLLRRGKARLLRQLLGELGRGTESDRALRLVYGRGLDSLLSEAVAAR
;
A
#
# COMPACT_ATOMS: atom_id res chain seq x y z
N MET A 1 81.66 -47.12 20.79
CA MET A 1 80.92 -46.33 21.79
C MET A 1 80.03 -45.34 21.06
N GLN A 2 78.72 -45.52 21.26
CA GLN A 2 77.55 -44.65 21.00
C GLN A 2 77.27 -44.06 19.60
N PRO A 3 76.06 -44.31 19.05
CA PRO A 3 75.39 -43.37 18.16
C PRO A 3 74.46 -42.43 18.94
N VAL A 4 74.43 -41.17 18.51
CA VAL A 4 73.49 -40.13 18.95
C VAL A 4 72.14 -40.37 18.27
N ALA A 5 71.06 -40.49 19.05
CA ALA A 5 69.69 -40.46 18.56
C ALA A 5 69.04 -39.12 18.92
N VAL A 6 68.93 -38.23 17.93
CA VAL A 6 68.00 -37.10 17.94
C VAL A 6 66.90 -37.46 16.95
N GLY A 7 65.65 -37.51 17.41
CA GLY A 7 64.54 -37.72 16.50
C GLY A 7 63.18 -37.81 17.18
N ILE A 8 62.32 -36.88 16.77
CA ILE A 8 60.85 -36.95 16.77
C ILE A 8 60.16 -36.43 18.04
N CYS A 9 59.69 -35.17 17.98
CA CYS A 9 58.66 -34.66 18.89
C CYS A 9 57.71 -33.59 18.29
N VAL A 10 57.49 -33.55 16.97
CA VAL A 10 56.68 -32.44 16.36
C VAL A 10 55.38 -32.89 15.69
N THR A 11 55.09 -34.19 15.53
CA THR A 11 53.92 -34.64 14.76
C THR A 11 52.62 -34.86 15.56
N LEU A 12 52.62 -34.94 16.90
CA LEU A 12 51.41 -35.21 17.70
C LEU A 12 50.57 -33.98 18.08
N ALA A 13 51.14 -32.76 18.04
CA ALA A 13 50.44 -31.55 18.46
C ALA A 13 49.38 -31.07 17.44
N LEU A 14 49.61 -31.29 16.14
CA LEU A 14 48.69 -30.85 15.08
C LEU A 14 47.42 -31.72 15.00
N ALA A 15 47.51 -33.01 15.31
CA ALA A 15 46.36 -33.93 15.27
C ALA A 15 45.40 -33.74 16.46
N THR A 16 45.92 -33.36 17.64
CA THR A 16 45.13 -33.15 18.86
C THR A 16 44.42 -31.79 18.90
N VAL A 17 45.03 -30.75 18.32
CA VAL A 17 44.40 -29.44 18.16
C VAL A 17 43.23 -29.51 17.17
N GLY A 18 43.35 -30.27 16.08
CA GLY A 18 42.29 -30.46 15.10
C GLY A 18 41.04 -31.17 15.65
N SER A 19 41.20 -32.15 16.56
CA SER A 19 40.07 -32.85 17.18
C SER A 19 39.36 -32.02 18.24
N ALA A 20 40.10 -31.25 19.05
CA ALA A 20 39.53 -30.38 20.08
C ALA A 20 38.72 -29.22 19.47
N GLN A 21 39.23 -28.61 18.40
CA GLN A 21 38.55 -27.52 17.71
C GLN A 21 37.25 -28.01 17.02
N SER A 22 37.25 -29.23 16.48
CA SER A 22 36.05 -29.89 15.96
C SER A 22 34.99 -30.14 17.04
N GLN A 23 35.39 -30.60 18.22
CA GLN A 23 34.48 -30.86 19.35
C GLN A 23 33.80 -29.58 19.89
N VAL A 24 34.54 -28.47 19.92
CA VAL A 24 34.00 -27.16 20.31
C VAL A 24 32.95 -26.68 19.32
N VAL A 25 33.21 -26.81 18.02
CA VAL A 25 32.25 -26.44 16.97
C VAL A 25 30.97 -27.25 17.09
N GLU A 26 31.06 -28.57 17.26
CA GLU A 26 29.88 -29.45 17.44
C GLU A 26 29.05 -29.05 18.67
N THR A 27 29.71 -28.74 19.78
CA THR A 27 29.04 -28.32 21.02
C THR A 27 28.28 -27.01 20.81
N VAL A 28 28.87 -26.05 20.10
CA VAL A 28 28.22 -24.76 19.78
C VAL A 28 27.04 -24.97 18.85
N LEU A 29 27.20 -25.79 17.79
CA LEU A 29 26.13 -26.10 16.85
C LEU A 29 24.93 -26.72 17.56
N HIS A 30 25.16 -27.72 18.42
CA HIS A 30 24.09 -28.38 19.17
C HIS A 30 23.35 -27.41 20.10
N ARG A 31 24.10 -26.61 20.88
CA ARG A 31 23.51 -25.63 21.81
C ARG A 31 22.71 -24.56 21.06
N ALA A 32 23.24 -24.05 19.96
CA ALA A 32 22.58 -23.03 19.16
C ALA A 32 21.30 -23.57 18.51
N ALA A 33 21.32 -24.80 17.97
CA ALA A 33 20.13 -25.46 17.42
C ALA A 33 19.02 -25.57 18.48
N LYS A 34 19.35 -26.05 19.69
CA LYS A 34 18.40 -26.14 20.81
C LYS A 34 17.84 -24.76 21.21
N ALA A 35 18.66 -23.72 21.20
CA ALA A 35 18.21 -22.36 21.48
C ALA A 35 17.22 -21.84 20.40
N LEU A 36 17.42 -22.20 19.13
CA LEU A 36 16.49 -21.84 18.06
C LEU A 36 15.16 -22.58 18.13
N GLU A 37 15.17 -23.84 18.56
CA GLU A 37 13.96 -24.62 18.85
C GLU A 37 13.18 -24.03 20.04
N ALA A 38 13.89 -23.59 21.08
CA ALA A 38 13.31 -22.93 22.25
C ALA A 38 12.82 -21.49 21.97
N GLY A 39 12.91 -20.99 20.74
CA GLY A 39 12.47 -19.64 20.38
C GLY A 39 13.39 -18.52 20.88
N ASN A 40 14.66 -18.83 21.20
CA ASN A 40 15.66 -17.90 21.72
C ASN A 40 16.76 -17.60 20.68
N PRO A 41 16.45 -17.01 19.51
CA PRO A 41 17.43 -16.79 18.45
C PRO A 41 18.52 -15.78 18.83
N GLY A 42 18.28 -14.89 19.79
CA GLY A 42 19.31 -13.97 20.30
C GLY A 42 20.50 -14.68 20.93
N GLN A 43 20.24 -15.68 21.78
CA GLN A 43 21.30 -16.48 22.41
C GLN A 43 22.10 -17.26 21.38
N ALA A 44 21.41 -17.87 20.40
CA ALA A 44 22.06 -18.58 19.30
C ALA A 44 22.99 -17.66 18.50
N ILE A 45 22.54 -16.45 18.15
CA ILE A 45 23.34 -15.45 17.41
C ILE A 45 24.63 -15.11 18.16
N THR A 46 24.55 -14.84 19.46
CA THR A 46 25.73 -14.51 20.28
C THR A 46 26.75 -15.66 20.29
N SER A 47 26.32 -16.88 20.66
CA SER A 47 27.23 -18.02 20.75
C SER A 47 27.84 -18.42 19.40
N LEU A 48 27.06 -18.33 18.32
CA LEU A 48 27.55 -18.63 16.97
C LEU A 48 28.52 -17.56 16.45
N GLY A 49 28.26 -16.29 16.72
CA GLY A 49 29.17 -15.19 16.38
C GLY A 49 30.52 -15.29 17.08
N GLU A 50 30.51 -15.64 18.37
CA GLU A 50 31.74 -15.91 19.13
C GLU A 50 32.54 -17.09 18.54
N ALA A 51 31.86 -18.17 18.14
CA ALA A 51 32.52 -19.32 17.53
C ALA A 51 33.12 -19.00 16.16
N LEU A 52 32.42 -18.20 15.34
CA LEU A 52 32.92 -17.74 14.03
C LEU A 52 34.11 -16.79 14.12
N SER A 53 34.37 -16.16 15.27
CA SER A 53 35.61 -15.39 15.46
C SER A 53 36.86 -16.28 15.56
N LYS A 54 36.67 -17.60 15.78
CA LYS A 54 37.74 -18.59 16.00
C LYS A 54 37.71 -19.74 14.99
N SER A 55 36.72 -19.79 14.10
CA SER A 55 36.48 -20.88 13.17
C SER A 55 35.81 -20.38 11.89
N THR A 56 36.14 -20.99 10.76
CA THR A 56 35.51 -20.71 9.46
C THR A 56 34.54 -21.83 9.03
N ASP A 57 34.07 -22.65 9.97
CA ASP A 57 33.16 -23.77 9.66
C ASP A 57 31.85 -23.24 9.01
N PRO A 58 31.53 -23.66 7.77
CA PRO A 58 30.33 -23.20 7.06
C PRO A 58 29.03 -23.52 7.80
N ARG A 59 28.99 -24.59 8.61
CA ARG A 59 27.79 -24.97 9.38
C ARG A 59 27.45 -23.93 10.44
N LEU A 60 28.46 -23.28 11.04
CA LEU A 60 28.24 -22.18 11.97
C LEU A 60 27.65 -20.97 11.25
N GLN A 61 28.13 -20.66 10.03
CA GLN A 61 27.60 -19.57 9.21
C GLN A 61 26.14 -19.83 8.82
N GLN A 62 25.84 -21.05 8.37
CA GLN A 62 24.49 -21.48 7.99
C GLN A 62 23.51 -21.39 9.19
N LEU A 63 23.92 -21.91 10.36
CA LEU A 63 23.08 -21.84 11.54
C LEU A 63 22.90 -20.41 12.06
N LEU A 64 23.92 -19.56 11.90
CA LEU A 64 23.83 -18.13 12.25
C LEU A 64 22.88 -17.38 11.31
N ALA A 65 22.90 -17.67 10.01
CA ALA A 65 21.96 -17.13 9.04
C ALA A 65 20.52 -17.54 9.38
N ALA A 66 20.31 -18.80 9.76
CA ALA A 66 19.02 -19.30 10.24
C ALA A 66 18.57 -18.60 11.54
N ALA A 67 19.50 -18.34 12.47
CA ALA A 67 19.22 -17.64 13.71
C ALA A 67 18.78 -16.19 13.47
N HIS A 68 19.50 -15.46 12.62
CA HIS A 68 19.10 -14.12 12.17
C HIS A 68 17.74 -14.15 11.48
N THR A 69 17.51 -15.09 10.55
CA THR A 69 16.22 -15.25 9.86
C THR A 69 15.05 -15.44 10.84
N ARG A 70 15.22 -16.29 11.87
CA ARG A 70 14.19 -16.51 12.89
C ARG A 70 13.93 -15.27 13.73
N ARG A 71 14.98 -14.56 14.17
CA ARG A 71 14.81 -13.30 14.93
C ARG A 71 14.16 -12.21 14.09
N GLY A 72 14.58 -12.08 12.83
CA GLY A 72 14.00 -11.16 11.86
C GLY A 72 12.51 -11.42 11.64
N ALA A 73 12.10 -12.68 11.52
CA ALA A 73 10.69 -13.05 11.41
C ALA A 73 9.88 -12.70 12.67
N VAL A 74 10.45 -12.90 13.87
CA VAL A 74 9.81 -12.49 15.14
C VAL A 74 9.65 -10.96 15.19
N ARG A 75 10.70 -10.20 14.89
CA ARG A 75 10.67 -8.73 14.84
C ARG A 75 9.67 -8.20 13.82
N PHE A 76 9.63 -8.81 12.64
CA PHE A 76 8.65 -8.47 11.61
C PHE A 76 7.21 -8.64 12.09
N ARG A 77 6.90 -9.75 12.76
CA ARG A 77 5.57 -9.98 13.36
C ARG A 77 5.25 -8.99 14.48
N ALA A 78 6.27 -8.54 15.21
CA ALA A 78 6.13 -7.51 16.23
C ALA A 78 6.05 -6.07 15.65
N GLY A 79 6.19 -5.90 14.34
CA GLY A 79 6.16 -4.58 13.68
C GLY A 79 7.49 -3.82 13.71
N ASP A 80 8.55 -4.40 14.29
CA ASP A 80 9.92 -3.85 14.25
C ASP A 80 10.54 -4.11 12.87
N LEU A 81 10.16 -3.27 11.89
CA LEU A 81 10.62 -3.39 10.51
C LEU A 81 12.12 -3.13 10.37
N ASP A 82 12.69 -2.22 11.16
CA ASP A 82 14.11 -1.86 11.09
C ASP A 82 14.99 -2.96 11.66
N GLY A 83 14.64 -3.51 12.83
CA GLY A 83 15.34 -4.64 13.41
C GLY A 83 15.18 -5.92 12.58
N ALA A 84 13.99 -6.13 11.98
CA ALA A 84 13.79 -7.22 11.03
C ALA A 84 14.68 -7.07 9.79
N ALA A 85 14.73 -5.89 9.18
CA ALA A 85 15.58 -5.63 8.02
C ALA A 85 17.06 -5.83 8.34
N HIS A 86 17.51 -5.41 9.53
CA HIS A 86 18.88 -5.63 9.99
C HIS A 86 19.21 -7.12 10.05
N ASP A 87 18.33 -7.93 10.66
CA ASP A 87 18.53 -9.37 10.78
C ASP A 87 18.53 -10.09 9.43
N PHE A 88 17.56 -9.81 8.55
CA PHE A 88 17.53 -10.42 7.23
C PHE A 88 18.72 -9.99 6.36
N ALA A 89 19.21 -8.75 6.50
CA ALA A 89 20.43 -8.33 5.81
C ALA A 89 21.70 -9.02 6.36
N ALA A 90 21.74 -9.32 7.67
CA ALA A 90 22.81 -10.15 8.23
C ALA A 90 22.74 -11.59 7.70
N ALA A 91 21.55 -12.16 7.60
CA ALA A 91 21.34 -13.48 7.03
C ALA A 91 21.74 -13.54 5.53
N ASP A 92 21.42 -12.52 4.72
CA ASP A 92 21.84 -12.45 3.29
C ASP A 92 23.37 -12.38 3.13
N ARG A 93 24.07 -11.72 4.07
CA ARG A 93 25.55 -11.69 4.05
C ARG A 93 26.17 -13.05 4.37
N LEU A 94 25.52 -13.85 5.19
CA LEU A 94 25.99 -15.18 5.60
C LEU A 94 25.63 -16.26 4.57
N GLU A 95 24.46 -16.12 3.93
CA GLU A 95 23.99 -17.02 2.86
C GLU A 95 23.59 -16.22 1.61
N PRO A 96 24.57 -15.67 0.86
CA PRO A 96 24.29 -14.97 -0.37
C PRO A 96 23.72 -15.95 -1.41
N GLY A 97 22.49 -15.71 -1.86
CA GLY A 97 21.81 -16.60 -2.83
C GLY A 97 20.63 -17.38 -2.26
N ASN A 98 20.25 -17.15 -1.00
CA ASN A 98 19.02 -17.70 -0.45
C ASN A 98 17.81 -16.84 -0.84
N ALA A 99 17.03 -17.31 -1.82
CA ALA A 99 15.86 -16.59 -2.34
C ALA A 99 14.81 -16.26 -1.25
N LYS A 100 14.63 -17.12 -0.24
CA LYS A 100 13.66 -16.89 0.85
C LYS A 100 14.08 -15.73 1.75
N ILE A 101 15.37 -15.60 2.04
CA ILE A 101 15.94 -14.49 2.81
C ILE A 101 15.76 -13.18 2.02
N LEU A 102 16.12 -13.19 0.73
CA LEU A 102 15.97 -12.04 -0.16
C LEU A 102 14.51 -11.60 -0.31
N GLN A 103 13.60 -12.55 -0.48
CA GLN A 103 12.17 -12.29 -0.57
C GLN A 103 11.66 -11.64 0.72
N SER A 104 12.03 -12.19 1.88
CA SER A 104 11.64 -11.63 3.19
C SER A 104 12.17 -10.22 3.38
N LEU A 105 13.45 -9.97 3.05
CA LEU A 105 14.04 -8.63 3.10
C LEU A 105 13.32 -7.66 2.16
N GLY A 106 13.02 -8.07 0.93
CA GLY A 106 12.32 -7.22 -0.04
C GLY A 106 10.88 -6.89 0.38
N VAL A 107 10.16 -7.81 1.01
CA VAL A 107 8.85 -7.52 1.63
C VAL A 107 8.97 -6.47 2.73
N ILE A 108 10.00 -6.57 3.57
CA ILE A 108 10.27 -5.59 4.62
C ILE A 108 10.56 -4.22 3.99
N ARG A 109 11.39 -4.16 2.95
CA ARG A 109 11.67 -2.92 2.22
C ARG A 109 10.41 -2.30 1.60
N MET A 110 9.49 -3.10 1.08
CA MET A 110 8.18 -2.60 0.61
C MET A 110 7.38 -1.96 1.75
N LYS A 111 7.33 -2.60 2.93
CA LYS A 111 6.62 -2.04 4.10
C LYS A 111 7.29 -0.78 4.67
N GLN A 112 8.60 -0.64 4.50
CA GLN A 112 9.35 0.58 4.81
C GLN A 112 9.23 1.66 3.73
N HIS A 113 8.39 1.48 2.71
CA HIS A 113 8.26 2.38 1.56
C HIS A 113 9.56 2.57 0.75
N ARG A 114 10.50 1.62 0.84
CA ARG A 114 11.78 1.59 0.11
C ARG A 114 11.64 0.74 -1.16
N ALA A 115 10.76 1.15 -2.06
CA ALA A 115 10.39 0.39 -3.26
C ALA A 115 11.57 0.10 -4.21
N ARG A 116 12.56 1.00 -4.28
CA ARG A 116 13.76 0.80 -5.10
C ARG A 116 14.61 -0.38 -4.62
N GLU A 117 14.88 -0.47 -3.33
CA GLU A 117 15.64 -1.59 -2.77
C GLU A 117 14.85 -2.89 -2.82
N ALA A 118 13.53 -2.82 -2.60
CA ALA A 118 12.67 -3.99 -2.79
C ALA A 118 12.75 -4.52 -4.21
N LYS A 119 12.75 -3.64 -5.23
CA LYS A 119 12.92 -4.02 -6.63
C LYS A 119 14.24 -4.76 -6.86
N GLU A 120 15.36 -4.19 -6.40
CA GLU A 120 16.69 -4.80 -6.56
C GLU A 120 16.76 -6.19 -5.91
N LEU A 121 16.17 -6.36 -4.73
CA LEU A 121 16.09 -7.66 -4.04
C LEU A 121 15.22 -8.66 -4.79
N MET A 122 14.05 -8.24 -5.29
CA MET A 122 13.16 -9.13 -6.04
C MET A 122 13.75 -9.51 -7.40
N GLU A 123 14.52 -8.63 -8.04
CA GLU A 123 15.28 -8.97 -9.24
C GLU A 123 16.38 -10.01 -8.95
N ARG A 124 17.04 -9.95 -7.77
CA ARG A 124 17.96 -11.02 -7.31
C ARG A 124 17.20 -12.33 -7.07
N VAL A 125 16.00 -12.28 -6.46
CA VAL A 125 15.15 -13.48 -6.30
C VAL A 125 14.83 -14.09 -7.65
N LEU A 126 14.42 -13.30 -8.66
CA LEU A 126 14.11 -13.84 -9.99
C LEU A 126 15.33 -14.35 -10.77
N LYS A 127 16.55 -13.92 -10.43
CA LYS A 127 17.77 -14.54 -10.98
C LYS A 127 17.97 -15.96 -10.45
N LEU A 128 17.62 -16.21 -9.19
CA LEU A 128 17.72 -17.53 -8.54
C LEU A 128 16.52 -18.42 -8.87
N GLU A 129 15.33 -17.83 -8.87
CA GLU A 129 14.04 -18.49 -9.07
C GLU A 129 13.22 -17.70 -10.10
N PRO A 130 13.42 -17.93 -11.41
CA PRO A 130 12.80 -17.14 -12.49
C PRO A 130 11.27 -17.07 -12.46
N ASN A 131 10.63 -18.04 -11.83
CA ASN A 131 9.18 -18.19 -11.70
C ASN A 131 8.68 -18.04 -10.26
N ASN A 132 9.44 -17.39 -9.37
CA ASN A 132 8.95 -17.09 -8.03
C ASN A 132 7.73 -16.15 -8.11
N SER A 133 6.54 -16.69 -7.82
CA SER A 133 5.27 -15.96 -7.95
C SER A 133 5.24 -14.68 -7.11
N HIS A 134 5.82 -14.74 -5.91
CA HIS A 134 5.84 -13.60 -5.01
C HIS A 134 6.70 -12.46 -5.54
N ALA A 135 7.91 -12.75 -6.02
CA ALA A 135 8.80 -11.75 -6.60
C ALA A 135 8.22 -11.14 -7.87
N LEU A 136 7.61 -11.96 -8.74
CA LEU A 136 6.87 -11.48 -9.90
C LEU A 136 5.72 -10.54 -9.48
N GLY A 137 4.94 -10.92 -8.48
CA GLY A 137 3.83 -10.11 -7.96
C GLY A 137 4.29 -8.78 -7.35
N VAL A 138 5.37 -8.77 -6.57
CA VAL A 138 5.95 -7.54 -6.00
C VAL A 138 6.46 -6.61 -7.10
N LEU A 139 7.24 -7.13 -8.05
CA LEU A 139 7.72 -6.33 -9.19
C LEU A 139 6.58 -5.82 -10.07
N GLY A 140 5.52 -6.61 -10.23
CA GLY A 140 4.29 -6.19 -10.90
C GLY A 140 3.64 -4.98 -10.21
N ARG A 141 3.48 -5.02 -8.89
CA ARG A 141 2.95 -3.87 -8.13
C ARG A 141 3.87 -2.65 -8.13
N ILE A 142 5.19 -2.85 -8.12
CA ILE A 142 6.14 -1.75 -8.29
C ILE A 142 5.98 -1.13 -9.69
N ALA A 143 5.79 -1.93 -10.74
CA ALA A 143 5.52 -1.43 -12.08
C ALA A 143 4.19 -0.64 -12.14
N VAL A 144 3.14 -1.07 -11.41
CA VAL A 144 1.90 -0.28 -11.25
C VAL A 144 2.18 1.09 -10.63
N GLN A 145 3.00 1.16 -9.57
CA GLN A 145 3.37 2.43 -8.92
C GLN A 145 4.13 3.39 -9.86
N HIS A 146 4.77 2.86 -10.90
CA HIS A 146 5.48 3.62 -11.92
C HIS A 146 4.67 3.80 -13.21
N ASP A 147 3.38 3.45 -13.22
CA ASP A 147 2.49 3.50 -14.39
C ASP A 147 3.00 2.73 -15.63
N ASP A 148 3.85 1.73 -15.41
CA ASP A 148 4.28 0.78 -16.44
C ASP A 148 3.24 -0.36 -16.52
N THR A 149 2.05 -0.02 -17.03
CA THR A 149 0.87 -0.90 -17.09
C THR A 149 1.17 -2.18 -17.88
N GLU A 150 1.95 -2.07 -18.96
CA GLU A 150 2.32 -3.21 -19.81
C GLU A 150 3.18 -4.20 -19.03
N ARG A 151 4.30 -3.74 -18.47
CA ARG A 151 5.18 -4.60 -17.65
C ARG A 151 4.46 -5.14 -16.43
N ALA A 152 3.63 -4.33 -15.77
CA ALA A 152 2.84 -4.75 -14.62
C ALA A 152 1.89 -5.89 -14.98
N SER A 153 1.14 -5.75 -16.08
CA SER A 153 0.21 -6.79 -16.56
C SER A 153 0.93 -8.09 -16.89
N HIS A 154 2.10 -8.01 -17.53
CA HIS A 154 2.92 -9.18 -17.88
C HIS A 154 3.45 -9.90 -16.63
N LEU A 155 4.05 -9.15 -15.69
CA LEU A 155 4.58 -9.71 -14.44
C LEU A 155 3.49 -10.35 -13.58
N LEU A 156 2.34 -9.69 -13.43
CA LEU A 156 1.21 -10.22 -12.66
C LEU A 156 0.56 -11.42 -13.35
N SER A 157 0.53 -11.45 -14.70
CA SER A 157 0.07 -12.64 -15.45
C SER A 157 0.98 -13.84 -15.19
N ARG A 158 2.31 -13.62 -15.22
CA ARG A 158 3.28 -14.67 -14.87
C ARG A 158 3.11 -15.10 -13.42
N ALA A 159 2.95 -14.18 -12.47
CA ALA A 159 2.70 -14.51 -11.07
C ALA A 159 1.43 -15.37 -10.89
N ALA A 160 0.34 -15.00 -11.57
CA ALA A 160 -0.93 -15.72 -11.55
C ALA A 160 -0.82 -17.14 -12.14
N ALA A 161 0.01 -17.34 -13.15
CA ALA A 161 0.26 -18.67 -13.73
C ALA A 161 0.97 -19.61 -12.74
N GLN A 162 1.81 -19.07 -11.84
CA GLN A 162 2.53 -19.84 -10.83
C GLN A 162 1.69 -20.13 -9.59
N GLU A 163 0.76 -19.23 -9.23
CA GLU A 163 -0.18 -19.42 -8.12
C GLU A 163 -1.63 -19.17 -8.56
N PRO A 164 -2.30 -20.13 -9.24
CA PRO A 164 -3.68 -19.95 -9.72
C PRO A 164 -4.70 -19.68 -8.59
N GLY A 165 -4.40 -20.08 -7.35
CA GLY A 165 -5.21 -19.79 -6.17
C GLY A 165 -5.21 -18.30 -5.77
N ARG A 166 -4.20 -17.54 -6.17
CA ARG A 166 -4.09 -16.09 -5.94
C ARG A 166 -4.86 -15.32 -7.00
N ARG A 167 -6.18 -15.27 -6.80
CA ARG A 167 -7.12 -14.60 -7.70
C ARG A 167 -6.85 -13.09 -7.87
N ASP A 168 -6.18 -12.46 -6.90
CA ASP A 168 -5.75 -11.06 -6.95
C ASP A 168 -4.82 -10.80 -8.13
N TYR A 169 -3.78 -11.62 -8.33
CA TYR A 169 -2.85 -11.44 -9.47
C TYR A 169 -3.56 -11.54 -10.82
N ALA A 170 -4.39 -12.57 -11.00
CA ALA A 170 -5.11 -12.77 -12.25
C ALA A 170 -6.11 -11.64 -12.54
N PHE A 171 -6.77 -11.12 -11.48
CA PHE A 171 -7.69 -10.00 -11.59
C PHE A 171 -6.97 -8.70 -11.96
N GLU A 172 -5.90 -8.36 -11.25
CA GLU A 172 -5.09 -7.17 -11.51
C GLU A 172 -4.46 -7.21 -12.91
N ALA A 173 -3.87 -8.35 -13.31
CA ALA A 173 -3.28 -8.53 -14.62
C ALA A 173 -4.27 -8.29 -15.76
N ARG A 174 -5.48 -8.87 -15.67
CA ARG A 174 -6.55 -8.66 -16.66
C ARG A 174 -7.02 -7.22 -16.72
N LYS A 175 -7.12 -6.54 -15.56
CA LYS A 175 -7.46 -5.11 -15.50
C LYS A 175 -6.42 -4.28 -16.26
N LEU A 176 -5.15 -4.44 -15.92
CA LEU A 176 -4.04 -3.68 -16.51
C LEU A 176 -3.88 -3.97 -18.00
N SER A 177 -4.04 -5.22 -18.43
CA SER A 177 -3.99 -5.59 -19.86
C SER A 177 -5.07 -4.87 -20.68
N ARG A 178 -6.32 -4.81 -20.19
CA ARG A 178 -7.39 -4.04 -20.86
C ARG A 178 -7.11 -2.55 -20.90
N GLU A 179 -6.54 -1.99 -19.83
CA GLU A 179 -6.15 -0.58 -19.79
C GLU A 179 -5.06 -0.29 -20.83
N ALA A 180 -4.00 -1.11 -20.87
CA ALA A 180 -2.91 -0.96 -21.84
C ALA A 180 -3.42 -1.05 -23.29
N GLU A 181 -4.29 -2.03 -23.58
CA GLU A 181 -4.88 -2.20 -24.91
C GLU A 181 -5.71 -0.99 -25.34
N VAL A 182 -6.56 -0.47 -24.43
CA VAL A 182 -7.43 0.67 -24.72
C VAL A 182 -6.63 1.98 -24.85
N GLU A 183 -5.58 2.14 -24.04
CA GLU A 183 -4.81 3.38 -23.92
C GLU A 183 -3.58 3.45 -24.86
N ALA A 184 -3.22 2.36 -25.56
CA ALA A 184 -2.03 2.29 -26.42
C ALA A 184 -1.93 3.43 -27.47
N GLY A 185 -3.08 3.89 -27.99
CA GLY A 185 -3.15 4.96 -28.99
C GLY A 185 -3.43 6.36 -28.43
N PHE A 186 -3.25 6.58 -27.13
CA PHE A 186 -3.61 7.85 -26.49
C PHE A 186 -2.44 8.84 -26.57
N THR A 187 -2.76 10.09 -26.88
CA THR A 187 -1.83 11.22 -26.72
C THR A 187 -1.79 11.64 -25.25
N ARG A 188 -0.62 12.06 -24.77
CA ARG A 188 -0.41 12.58 -23.41
C ARG A 188 -0.02 14.05 -23.44
N ILE A 189 -0.67 14.86 -22.60
CA ILE A 189 -0.47 16.31 -22.53
C ILE A 189 -0.35 16.70 -21.06
N ALA A 190 0.79 17.28 -20.68
CA ALA A 190 0.96 17.87 -19.35
C ALA A 190 0.53 19.33 -19.35
N ARG A 191 -0.41 19.72 -18.48
CA ARG A 191 -0.88 21.11 -18.34
C ARG A 191 -1.23 21.43 -16.90
N GLY A 192 -0.67 22.51 -16.36
CA GLY A 192 -0.98 23.00 -15.01
C GLY A 192 -0.70 21.96 -13.92
N SER A 193 -1.73 21.49 -13.22
CA SER A 193 -1.67 20.48 -12.15
C SER A 193 -1.91 19.05 -12.66
N PHE A 194 -2.13 18.86 -13.97
CA PHE A 194 -2.60 17.60 -14.53
C PHE A 194 -1.68 17.06 -15.63
N GLU A 195 -1.72 15.73 -15.78
CA GLU A 195 -1.24 14.99 -16.94
C GLU A 195 -2.46 14.32 -17.59
N LEU A 196 -2.88 14.83 -18.75
CA LEU A 196 -4.04 14.34 -19.47
C LEU A 196 -3.62 13.26 -20.47
N SER A 197 -4.38 12.17 -20.56
CA SER A 197 -4.27 11.17 -21.59
C SER A 197 -5.61 10.96 -22.29
N MET A 198 -5.63 10.92 -23.61
CA MET A 198 -6.87 10.82 -24.40
C MET A 198 -6.63 10.24 -25.79
N PRO A 199 -7.65 9.64 -26.43
CA PRO A 199 -7.54 9.10 -27.79
C PRO A 199 -7.01 10.12 -28.81
N THR A 200 -6.06 9.72 -29.64
CA THR A 200 -5.48 10.60 -30.67
C THR A 200 -6.44 10.78 -31.86
N GLY A 201 -6.51 11.99 -32.41
CA GLY A 201 -7.18 12.26 -33.70
C GLY A 201 -8.72 12.19 -33.70
N LYS A 202 -9.37 12.28 -32.54
CA LYS A 202 -10.84 12.29 -32.45
C LYS A 202 -11.37 13.72 -32.47
N GLN A 203 -12.15 14.07 -33.49
CA GLN A 203 -12.78 15.38 -33.62
C GLN A 203 -13.61 15.76 -32.38
N GLY A 204 -13.51 17.01 -31.94
CA GLY A 204 -14.23 17.55 -30.78
C GLY A 204 -13.66 17.16 -29.41
N LEU A 205 -12.73 16.20 -29.36
CA LEU A 205 -12.13 15.72 -28.12
C LEU A 205 -11.22 16.77 -27.47
N ASP A 206 -10.49 17.55 -28.26
CA ASP A 206 -9.60 18.60 -27.77
C ASP A 206 -10.36 19.69 -27.01
N ARG A 207 -11.51 20.14 -27.56
CA ARG A 207 -12.37 21.13 -26.87
C ARG A 207 -12.95 20.58 -25.57
N ALA A 208 -13.33 19.30 -25.56
CA ALA A 208 -13.82 18.65 -24.35
C ALA A 208 -12.70 18.53 -23.30
N ALA A 209 -11.49 18.16 -23.72
CA ALA A 209 -10.30 18.09 -22.89
C ALA A 209 -9.95 19.44 -22.24
N GLU A 210 -9.95 20.52 -23.00
CA GLU A 210 -9.74 21.86 -22.48
C GLU A 210 -10.78 22.25 -21.43
N SER A 211 -12.05 21.92 -21.68
CA SER A 211 -13.12 22.23 -20.73
C SER A 211 -12.99 21.43 -19.43
N VAL A 212 -12.68 20.12 -19.52
CA VAL A 212 -12.38 19.26 -18.36
C VAL A 212 -11.21 19.82 -17.57
N LEU A 213 -10.11 20.17 -18.24
CA LEU A 213 -8.93 20.75 -17.57
C LEU A 213 -9.27 22.08 -16.87
N ARG A 214 -10.07 22.97 -17.48
CA ARG A 214 -10.49 24.21 -16.81
C ARG A 214 -11.30 23.95 -15.54
N ILE A 215 -12.25 23.00 -15.60
CA ILE A 215 -13.06 22.60 -14.44
C ILE A 215 -12.16 22.03 -13.34
N LEU A 216 -11.25 21.14 -13.71
CA LEU A 216 -10.33 20.50 -12.78
C LEU A 216 -9.33 21.48 -12.16
N GLU A 217 -8.80 22.43 -12.91
CA GLU A 217 -7.90 23.47 -12.38
C GLU A 217 -8.61 24.38 -11.39
N GLN A 218 -9.86 24.75 -11.66
CA GLN A 218 -10.66 25.50 -10.70
C GLN A 218 -10.87 24.69 -9.42
N ALA A 219 -11.34 23.44 -9.55
CA ALA A 219 -11.56 22.56 -8.42
C ALA A 219 -10.26 22.32 -7.63
N HIS A 220 -9.12 22.10 -8.30
CA HIS A 220 -7.81 21.91 -7.67
C HIS A 220 -7.39 23.10 -6.80
N ARG A 221 -7.62 24.33 -7.27
CA ARG A 221 -7.31 25.54 -6.47
C ARG A 221 -8.18 25.62 -5.22
N GLU A 222 -9.48 25.40 -5.36
CA GLU A 222 -10.47 25.44 -4.27
C GLU A 222 -10.22 24.34 -3.25
N LEU A 223 -9.94 23.12 -3.70
CA LEU A 223 -9.57 21.98 -2.85
C LEU A 223 -8.28 22.26 -2.08
N GLY A 224 -7.27 22.81 -2.75
CA GLY A 224 -6.03 23.18 -2.09
C GLY A 224 -6.21 24.22 -0.98
N GLN A 225 -7.15 25.15 -1.14
CA GLN A 225 -7.50 26.10 -0.08
C GLN A 225 -8.26 25.43 1.06
N ALA A 226 -9.21 24.55 0.74
CA ALA A 226 -10.01 23.84 1.75
C ALA A 226 -9.13 22.92 2.61
N LEU A 227 -8.27 22.12 1.97
CA LEU A 227 -7.40 21.14 2.61
C LEU A 227 -6.08 21.73 3.12
N GLY A 228 -5.72 22.94 2.70
CA GLY A 228 -4.50 23.65 3.14
C GLY A 228 -3.21 23.14 2.50
N ALA A 229 -3.29 22.15 1.60
CA ALA A 229 -2.17 21.61 0.84
C ALA A 229 -2.67 21.13 -0.53
N ARG A 230 -1.74 20.95 -1.47
CA ARG A 230 -2.01 20.41 -2.81
C ARG A 230 -1.13 19.19 -3.06
N PRO A 231 -1.59 18.24 -3.87
CA PRO A 231 -0.74 17.20 -4.43
C PRO A 231 0.53 17.80 -5.03
N ALA A 232 1.68 17.21 -4.69
CA ALA A 232 2.98 17.60 -5.22
C ALA A 232 3.17 17.05 -6.65
N LYS A 233 2.56 15.90 -6.94
CA LYS A 233 2.59 15.27 -8.26
C LYS A 233 1.41 15.75 -9.10
N ARG A 234 1.62 15.78 -10.41
CA ARG A 234 0.53 16.00 -11.36
C ARG A 234 -0.47 14.86 -11.25
N ILE A 235 -1.76 15.20 -11.19
CA ILE A 235 -2.83 14.22 -11.15
C ILE A 235 -3.07 13.74 -12.58
N LYS A 236 -3.07 12.42 -12.76
CA LYS A 236 -3.30 11.78 -14.06
C LYS A 236 -4.79 11.78 -14.36
N VAL A 237 -5.15 12.28 -15.53
CA VAL A 237 -6.54 12.33 -16.01
C VAL A 237 -6.60 11.56 -17.31
N VAL A 238 -7.51 10.59 -17.40
CA VAL A 238 -7.68 9.81 -18.63
C VAL A 238 -9.09 9.98 -19.16
N LEU A 239 -9.20 10.54 -20.37
CA LEU A 239 -10.47 10.73 -21.05
C LEU A 239 -10.74 9.57 -21.99
N TYR A 240 -11.97 9.06 -21.94
CA TYR A 240 -12.41 7.97 -22.79
C TYR A 240 -13.63 8.35 -23.58
N THR A 241 -13.79 7.78 -24.77
CA THR A 241 -15.12 7.64 -25.36
C THR A 241 -15.99 6.72 -24.50
N LYS A 242 -17.32 6.81 -24.61
CA LYS A 242 -18.24 5.91 -23.90
C LYS A 242 -17.89 4.42 -24.10
N ALA A 243 -17.56 4.01 -25.33
CA ALA A 243 -17.22 2.63 -25.65
C ALA A 243 -15.92 2.17 -24.97
N GLN A 244 -14.88 3.01 -25.01
CA GLN A 244 -13.61 2.72 -24.33
C GLN A 244 -13.77 2.68 -22.81
N PHE A 245 -14.53 3.62 -22.24
CA PHE A 245 -14.77 3.67 -20.80
C PHE A 245 -15.39 2.37 -20.29
N LEU A 246 -16.40 1.84 -20.97
CA LEU A 246 -17.06 0.58 -20.59
C LEU A 246 -16.12 -0.62 -20.55
N ARG A 247 -15.03 -0.61 -21.35
CA ARG A 247 -14.03 -1.69 -21.38
C ARG A 247 -13.04 -1.64 -20.20
N VAL A 248 -12.72 -0.44 -19.72
CA VAL A 248 -11.75 -0.21 -18.64
C VAL A 248 -12.41 -0.01 -17.26
N ARG A 249 -13.71 0.27 -17.23
CA ARG A 249 -14.49 0.54 -16.02
C ARG A 249 -14.36 -0.60 -15.01
N SER A 250 -14.15 -0.25 -13.75
CA SER A 250 -14.31 -1.19 -12.64
C SER A 250 -15.79 -1.55 -12.46
N ALA A 251 -16.10 -2.71 -11.87
CA ALA A 251 -17.48 -3.17 -11.68
C ALA A 251 -18.35 -2.19 -10.84
N HIS A 252 -17.73 -1.28 -10.08
CA HIS A 252 -18.39 -0.37 -9.15
C HIS A 252 -18.56 1.07 -9.68
N ALA A 253 -18.01 1.42 -10.85
CA ALA A 253 -18.13 2.77 -11.39
C ALA A 253 -19.44 2.96 -12.17
N TRP A 254 -20.53 3.23 -11.45
CA TRP A 254 -21.80 3.69 -12.04
C TRP A 254 -21.73 5.15 -12.52
N ALA A 255 -20.72 5.90 -12.04
CA ALA A 255 -20.50 7.30 -12.33
C ALA A 255 -19.77 7.55 -13.66
N ARG A 256 -19.93 8.78 -14.18
CA ARG A 256 -19.26 9.27 -15.39
C ARG A 256 -17.75 9.47 -15.20
N ALA A 257 -17.29 9.58 -13.96
CA ALA A 257 -15.88 9.62 -13.62
C ALA A 257 -15.63 8.73 -12.39
N TYR A 258 -14.39 8.28 -12.22
CA TYR A 258 -13.93 7.66 -10.97
C TYR A 258 -12.44 7.85 -10.80
N TYR A 259 -11.97 7.84 -9.56
CA TYR A 259 -10.55 7.87 -9.20
C TYR A 259 -10.06 6.50 -8.71
N ASP A 260 -9.05 5.93 -9.37
CA ASP A 260 -8.40 4.67 -8.97
C ASP A 260 -6.87 4.80 -8.86
N GLY A 261 -6.39 6.01 -8.57
CA GLY A 261 -5.00 6.44 -8.77
C GLY A 261 -4.84 7.28 -10.04
N LYS A 262 -5.76 7.10 -11.00
CA LYS A 262 -5.97 7.97 -12.16
C LYS A 262 -7.40 8.49 -12.12
N LEU A 263 -7.61 9.75 -12.47
CA LEU A 263 -8.94 10.31 -12.66
C LEU A 263 -9.47 9.94 -14.04
N ARG A 264 -10.34 8.93 -14.12
CA ARG A 264 -10.87 8.42 -15.38
C ARG A 264 -12.23 9.04 -15.68
N VAL A 265 -12.42 9.55 -16.89
CA VAL A 265 -13.62 10.33 -17.26
C VAL A 265 -14.20 9.81 -18.57
N ALA A 266 -15.48 9.46 -18.56
CA ALA A 266 -16.25 9.08 -19.73
C ALA A 266 -16.84 10.30 -20.43
N LEU A 267 -16.47 10.52 -21.68
CA LEU A 267 -17.08 11.52 -22.54
C LEU A 267 -18.28 10.89 -23.24
N ARG A 268 -19.49 11.30 -22.84
CA ARG A 268 -20.76 10.79 -23.38
C ARG A 268 -21.22 11.60 -24.58
N GLN A 269 -21.66 12.84 -24.32
CA GLN A 269 -22.11 13.81 -25.31
C GLN A 269 -21.63 15.20 -24.87
N TRP A 270 -21.17 16.01 -25.83
CA TRP A 270 -20.70 17.38 -25.59
C TRP A 270 -21.60 18.37 -26.36
N PRO A 271 -22.03 19.47 -25.74
CA PRO A 271 -21.75 19.88 -24.36
C PRO A 271 -22.57 19.08 -23.35
N ALA A 272 -21.91 18.55 -22.32
CA ALA A 272 -22.62 18.03 -21.16
C ALA A 272 -23.17 19.20 -20.33
N SER A 273 -24.21 18.96 -19.51
CA SER A 273 -24.57 19.85 -18.40
C SER A 273 -23.29 20.17 -17.60
N THR A 274 -22.83 21.43 -17.67
CA THR A 274 -21.54 21.85 -17.10
C THR A 274 -21.54 21.74 -15.57
N SER A 275 -22.71 21.75 -14.92
CA SER A 275 -22.89 21.63 -13.48
C SER A 275 -22.66 20.21 -12.96
N GLU A 276 -23.29 19.20 -13.58
CA GLU A 276 -23.12 17.81 -13.15
C GLU A 276 -21.69 17.33 -13.38
N LEU A 277 -21.06 17.73 -14.50
CA LEU A 277 -19.65 17.35 -14.77
C LEU A 277 -18.72 17.98 -13.75
N ARG A 278 -18.95 19.24 -13.42
CA ARG A 278 -18.19 19.94 -12.39
C ARG A 278 -18.34 19.25 -11.03
N ARG A 279 -19.54 18.81 -10.67
CA ARG A 279 -19.80 18.06 -9.43
C ARG A 279 -19.02 16.75 -9.41
N ASP A 280 -19.23 15.90 -10.42
CA ASP A 280 -18.59 14.57 -10.50
C ASP A 280 -17.06 14.70 -10.49
N LEU A 281 -16.49 15.62 -11.27
CA LEU A 281 -15.04 15.83 -11.32
C LEU A 281 -14.49 16.35 -9.99
N ARG A 282 -15.23 17.22 -9.29
CA ARG A 282 -14.82 17.73 -7.98
C ARG A 282 -14.85 16.64 -6.91
N HIS A 283 -15.85 15.77 -6.95
CA HIS A 283 -15.94 14.59 -6.08
C HIS A 283 -14.70 13.71 -6.26
N GLU A 284 -14.43 13.27 -7.48
CA GLU A 284 -13.31 12.36 -7.77
C GLU A 284 -11.94 13.01 -7.56
N LEU A 285 -11.82 14.31 -7.82
CA LEU A 285 -10.59 15.06 -7.53
C LEU A 285 -10.34 15.16 -6.01
N THR A 286 -11.40 15.18 -5.20
CA THR A 286 -11.27 15.15 -3.73
C THR A 286 -10.61 13.85 -3.27
N HIS A 287 -10.97 12.71 -3.87
CA HIS A 287 -10.31 11.43 -3.60
C HIS A 287 -8.82 11.47 -3.95
N ALA A 288 -8.45 12.09 -5.07
CA ALA A 288 -7.04 12.26 -5.44
C ALA A 288 -6.24 13.07 -4.41
N PHE A 289 -6.81 14.17 -3.91
CA PHE A 289 -6.19 14.98 -2.85
C PHE A 289 -6.04 14.19 -1.56
N LEU A 290 -7.12 13.55 -1.09
CA LEU A 290 -7.10 12.82 0.17
C LEU A 290 -6.19 11.60 0.12
N HIS A 291 -6.11 10.89 -1.01
CA HIS A 291 -5.23 9.74 -1.16
C HIS A 291 -3.75 10.13 -1.10
N GLU A 292 -3.35 11.28 -1.64
CA GLU A 292 -1.97 11.76 -1.58
C GLU A 292 -1.64 12.40 -0.22
N LEU A 293 -2.51 13.27 0.29
CA LEU A 293 -2.25 14.05 1.50
C LEU A 293 -2.53 13.27 2.79
N HIS A 294 -3.50 12.36 2.75
CA HIS A 294 -4.05 11.65 3.90
C HIS A 294 -4.37 10.18 3.59
N PRO A 295 -3.41 9.36 3.13
CA PRO A 295 -3.65 7.98 2.65
C PRO A 295 -4.23 7.01 3.69
N LYS A 296 -4.25 7.39 4.97
CA LYS A 296 -4.78 6.60 6.09
C LYS A 296 -6.17 7.07 6.54
N ALA A 297 -6.74 8.08 5.91
CA ALA A 297 -8.08 8.54 6.28
C ALA A 297 -9.12 7.43 6.01
N PRO A 298 -10.12 7.26 6.88
CA PRO A 298 -11.12 6.20 6.74
C PRO A 298 -12.10 6.53 5.61
N LEU A 299 -12.70 5.50 5.03
CA LEU A 299 -13.61 5.61 3.89
C LEU A 299 -14.75 6.61 4.12
N TRP A 300 -15.41 6.56 5.29
CA TRP A 300 -16.50 7.49 5.59
C TRP A 300 -16.08 8.96 5.51
N LEU A 301 -14.82 9.27 5.85
CA LEU A 301 -14.31 10.63 5.80
C LEU A 301 -14.01 11.03 4.36
N HIS A 302 -13.43 10.12 3.56
CA HIS A 302 -13.26 10.33 2.12
C HIS A 302 -14.58 10.66 1.44
N GLU A 303 -15.59 9.81 1.62
CA GLU A 303 -16.89 9.96 0.97
C GLU A 303 -17.70 11.13 1.51
N GLY A 304 -17.69 11.36 2.82
CA GLY A 304 -18.39 12.50 3.41
C GLY A 304 -17.80 13.83 2.96
N TYR A 305 -16.47 13.94 2.94
CA TYR A 305 -15.77 15.16 2.51
C TYR A 305 -15.97 15.41 1.01
N ALA A 306 -15.84 14.38 0.16
CA ALA A 306 -16.09 14.48 -1.27
C ALA A 306 -17.53 14.94 -1.58
N GLN A 307 -18.53 14.42 -0.85
CA GLN A 307 -19.92 14.85 -0.97
C GLN A 307 -20.14 16.31 -0.54
N VAL A 308 -19.51 16.76 0.56
CA VAL A 308 -19.63 18.18 0.95
C VAL A 308 -18.99 19.08 -0.09
N LEU A 309 -17.78 18.73 -0.57
CA LEU A 309 -17.07 19.56 -1.54
C LEU A 309 -17.72 19.54 -2.91
N GLU A 310 -18.37 18.47 -3.34
CA GLU A 310 -19.14 18.52 -4.60
C GLU A 310 -20.40 19.39 -4.47
N GLY A 311 -20.77 19.82 -3.26
CA GLY A 311 -21.89 20.71 -2.98
C GLY A 311 -23.17 20.00 -2.56
N ARG A 312 -23.11 18.74 -2.11
CA ARG A 312 -24.29 18.09 -1.53
C ARG A 312 -24.63 18.72 -0.19
N SER A 313 -25.93 18.83 0.05
CA SER A 313 -26.48 19.30 1.30
C SER A 313 -26.81 18.12 2.21
N ALA A 314 -26.48 18.24 3.50
CA ALA A 314 -26.95 17.31 4.52
C ALA A 314 -28.35 17.65 5.06
N LEU A 315 -29.00 18.67 4.49
CA LEU A 315 -30.34 19.11 4.89
C LEU A 315 -31.35 17.96 4.78
N GLY A 316 -32.14 17.77 5.83
CA GLY A 316 -33.15 16.70 5.90
C GLY A 316 -32.60 15.32 6.25
N LEU A 317 -31.28 15.06 6.14
CA LEU A 317 -30.71 13.76 6.52
C LEU A 317 -30.90 13.47 8.01
N ALA A 318 -30.63 14.45 8.87
CA ALA A 318 -30.83 14.31 10.31
C ALA A 318 -32.28 13.90 10.66
N ALA A 319 -33.27 14.48 9.98
CA ALA A 319 -34.68 14.13 10.18
C ALA A 319 -34.99 12.69 9.74
N ARG A 320 -34.43 12.23 8.62
CA ARG A 320 -34.60 10.86 8.12
C ARG A 320 -33.99 9.81 9.07
N PHE A 321 -32.82 10.10 9.63
CA PHE A 321 -32.22 9.23 10.65
C PHE A 321 -33.01 9.25 11.96
N ARG A 322 -33.50 10.41 12.42
CA ARG A 322 -34.34 10.50 13.62
C ARG A 322 -35.66 9.76 13.50
N SER A 323 -36.32 9.83 12.34
CA SER A 323 -37.61 9.18 12.12
C SER A 323 -37.48 7.67 11.87
N GLY A 324 -36.26 7.13 11.82
CA GLY A 324 -36.00 5.74 11.46
C GLY A 324 -36.21 5.44 9.96
N ALA A 325 -36.45 6.46 9.13
CA ALA A 325 -36.58 6.30 7.68
C ALA A 325 -35.26 5.86 7.04
N ASP A 326 -34.12 6.27 7.61
CA ASP A 326 -32.82 5.67 7.38
C ASP A 326 -32.26 5.18 8.72
N GLY A 327 -31.85 3.91 8.81
CA GLY A 327 -31.16 3.38 9.99
C GLY A 327 -29.66 3.72 9.98
N LEU A 328 -29.09 4.09 11.13
CA LEU A 328 -27.64 4.22 11.26
C LEU A 328 -26.95 2.88 10.98
N LEU A 329 -25.84 2.92 10.26
CA LEU A 329 -24.99 1.76 10.07
C LEU A 329 -24.32 1.40 11.40
N PRO A 330 -24.21 0.10 11.74
CA PRO A 330 -23.40 -0.35 12.85
C PRO A 330 -21.97 0.14 12.72
N ARG A 331 -21.35 0.51 13.84
CA ARG A 331 -20.01 1.10 13.90
C ARG A 331 -18.96 0.32 13.10
N ALA A 332 -18.93 -1.00 13.24
CA ALA A 332 -17.98 -1.87 12.53
C ALA A 332 -18.17 -1.81 11.01
N VAL A 333 -19.41 -1.69 10.54
CA VAL A 333 -19.73 -1.57 9.11
C VAL A 333 -19.35 -0.18 8.59
N PHE A 334 -19.70 0.87 9.33
CA PHE A 334 -19.44 2.26 8.94
C PHE A 334 -17.95 2.60 8.90
N LEU A 335 -17.16 2.05 9.83
CA LEU A 335 -15.70 2.18 9.83
C LEU A 335 -15.01 1.26 8.80
N GLY A 336 -15.73 0.27 8.27
CA GLY A 336 -15.24 -0.66 7.27
C GLY A 336 -15.49 -0.22 5.82
N ALA A 337 -15.32 -1.15 4.89
CA ALA A 337 -15.48 -0.92 3.45
C ALA A 337 -16.96 -1.01 3.01
N PHE A 338 -17.85 -0.20 3.61
CA PHE A 338 -19.29 -0.27 3.32
C PHE A 338 -19.61 -0.06 1.83
N ALA A 339 -18.82 0.74 1.10
CA ALA A 339 -19.02 1.01 -0.32
C ALA A 339 -18.84 -0.23 -1.23
N SER A 340 -18.23 -1.30 -0.73
CA SER A 340 -18.07 -2.58 -1.44
C SER A 340 -19.14 -3.61 -1.06
N ASN A 341 -20.13 -3.24 -0.26
CA ASN A 341 -21.22 -4.13 0.12
C ASN A 341 -22.17 -4.34 -1.09
N ARG A 342 -22.77 -5.54 -1.18
CA ARG A 342 -23.77 -5.88 -2.20
C ARG A 342 -25.15 -5.31 -1.90
N ASP A 343 -25.41 -4.96 -0.65
CA ASP A 343 -26.66 -4.32 -0.23
C ASP A 343 -26.62 -2.82 -0.59
N GLU A 344 -27.34 -2.46 -1.65
CA GLU A 344 -27.44 -1.09 -2.15
C GLU A 344 -28.05 -0.12 -1.13
N ASP A 345 -28.97 -0.60 -0.28
CA ASP A 345 -29.59 0.21 0.76
C ASP A 345 -28.56 0.59 1.84
N LEU A 346 -27.79 -0.40 2.29
CA LEU A 346 -26.68 -0.20 3.23
C LEU A 346 -25.64 0.77 2.67
N VAL A 347 -25.24 0.61 1.41
CA VAL A 347 -24.30 1.49 0.74
C VAL A 347 -24.83 2.93 0.71
N ARG A 348 -26.09 3.12 0.30
CA ARG A 348 -26.76 4.43 0.26
C ARG A 348 -26.78 5.10 1.64
N ARG A 349 -27.15 4.34 2.68
CA ARG A 349 -27.17 4.84 4.07
C ARG A 349 -25.75 5.16 4.57
N GLY A 350 -24.73 4.40 4.17
CA GLY A 350 -23.33 4.70 4.47
C GLY A 350 -22.86 6.04 3.90
N TYR A 351 -23.21 6.34 2.65
CA TYR A 351 -22.96 7.66 2.05
C TYR A 351 -23.71 8.78 2.78
N ALA A 352 -24.99 8.58 3.11
CA ALA A 352 -25.80 9.57 3.83
C ALA A 352 -25.25 9.85 5.24
N GLN A 353 -24.88 8.80 5.98
CA GLN A 353 -24.29 8.93 7.32
C GLN A 353 -22.91 9.62 7.27
N SER A 354 -22.11 9.33 6.24
CA SER A 354 -20.82 9.99 5.99
C SER A 354 -21.00 11.49 5.76
N LEU A 355 -21.93 11.88 4.88
CA LEU A 355 -22.25 13.27 4.60
C LEU A 355 -22.75 14.00 5.84
N LEU A 356 -23.70 13.40 6.58
CA LEU A 356 -24.25 13.98 7.80
C LEU A 356 -23.16 14.24 8.85
N LEU A 357 -22.28 13.27 9.09
CA LEU A 357 -21.21 13.41 10.07
C LEU A 357 -20.21 14.49 9.66
N VAL A 358 -19.69 14.45 8.43
CA VAL A 358 -18.69 15.43 7.97
C VAL A 358 -19.26 16.85 7.96
N ASP A 359 -20.52 17.02 7.52
CA ASP A 359 -21.21 18.31 7.59
C ASP A 359 -21.33 18.81 9.03
N HIS A 360 -21.68 17.94 9.99
CA HIS A 360 -21.73 18.29 11.41
C HIS A 360 -20.34 18.71 11.95
N LEU A 361 -19.28 17.98 11.60
CA LEU A 361 -17.91 18.31 11.99
C LEU A 361 -17.48 19.69 11.46
N LEU A 362 -17.81 19.99 10.19
CA LEU A 362 -17.56 21.29 9.58
C LEU A 362 -18.34 22.42 10.25
N ARG A 363 -19.60 22.20 10.64
CA ARG A 363 -20.37 23.20 11.39
C ARG A 363 -19.77 23.50 12.76
N ARG A 364 -19.19 22.48 13.43
CA ARG A 364 -18.54 22.62 14.74
C ARG A 364 -17.18 23.32 14.69
N GLY A 365 -16.35 22.96 13.73
CA GLY A 365 -14.92 23.28 13.74
C GLY A 365 -14.40 24.00 12.50
N LYS A 366 -15.28 24.23 11.53
CA LYS A 366 -14.97 24.69 10.17
C LYS A 366 -13.86 23.81 9.55
N ALA A 367 -13.21 24.32 8.50
CA ALA A 367 -12.12 23.61 7.84
C ALA A 367 -10.89 23.38 8.75
N ARG A 368 -10.70 24.18 9.81
CA ARG A 368 -9.50 24.09 10.67
C ARG A 368 -9.45 22.78 11.45
N LEU A 369 -10.51 22.43 12.19
CA LEU A 369 -10.52 21.19 12.97
C LEU A 369 -10.53 19.97 12.05
N LEU A 370 -11.17 20.06 10.89
CA LEU A 370 -11.17 18.94 9.95
C LEU A 370 -9.78 18.65 9.37
N ARG A 371 -8.98 19.70 9.09
CA ARG A 371 -7.55 19.53 8.74
C ARG A 371 -6.74 18.92 9.88
N GLN A 372 -7.01 19.31 11.13
CA GLN A 372 -6.36 18.69 12.30
C GLN A 372 -6.72 17.20 12.41
N LEU A 373 -7.98 16.83 12.19
CA LEU A 373 -8.43 15.44 12.16
C LEU A 373 -7.70 14.63 11.09
N LEU A 374 -7.63 15.16 9.86
CA LEU A 374 -6.89 14.55 8.76
C LEU A 374 -5.40 14.38 9.08
N GLY A 375 -4.80 15.34 9.81
CA GLY A 375 -3.43 15.25 10.31
C GLY A 375 -3.22 14.11 11.31
N GLU A 376 -4.11 13.96 12.29
CA GLU A 376 -4.05 12.86 13.27
C GLU A 376 -4.22 11.49 12.59
N LEU A 377 -5.18 11.37 11.69
CA LEU A 377 -5.40 10.15 10.92
C LEU A 377 -4.18 9.81 10.04
N GLY A 378 -3.56 10.82 9.43
CA GLY A 378 -2.33 10.67 8.65
C GLY A 378 -1.16 10.08 9.45
N ARG A 379 -1.07 10.39 10.76
CA ARG A 379 -0.09 9.78 11.67
C ARG A 379 -0.44 8.34 12.08
N GLY A 380 -1.61 7.84 11.69
CA GLY A 380 -2.10 6.51 12.04
C GLY A 380 -2.87 6.46 13.36
N THR A 381 -3.30 7.60 13.88
CA THR A 381 -4.20 7.63 15.04
C THR A 381 -5.55 7.01 14.67
N GLU A 382 -6.03 6.07 15.48
CA GLU A 382 -7.35 5.45 15.30
C GLU A 382 -8.49 6.48 15.26
N SER A 383 -9.54 6.20 14.48
CA SER A 383 -10.55 7.21 14.11
C SER A 383 -11.26 7.83 15.32
N ASP A 384 -11.67 7.01 16.29
CA ASP A 384 -12.34 7.49 17.50
C ASP A 384 -11.43 8.36 18.36
N ARG A 385 -10.16 7.94 18.48
CA ARG A 385 -9.16 8.65 19.26
C ARG A 385 -8.84 9.99 18.61
N ALA A 386 -8.69 10.02 17.28
CA ALA A 386 -8.45 11.25 16.53
C ALA A 386 -9.63 12.23 16.69
N LEU A 387 -10.88 11.75 16.64
CA LEU A 387 -12.06 12.57 16.90
C LEU A 387 -12.09 13.13 18.34
N ARG A 388 -11.74 12.32 19.35
CA ARG A 388 -11.66 12.80 20.74
C ARG A 388 -10.58 13.87 20.92
N LEU A 389 -9.42 13.69 20.31
CA LEU A 389 -8.32 14.67 20.40
C LEU A 389 -8.70 16.01 19.75
N VAL A 390 -9.42 15.98 18.64
CA VAL A 390 -9.68 17.18 17.83
C VAL A 390 -11.01 17.87 18.17
N TYR A 391 -12.06 17.08 18.41
CA TYR A 391 -13.42 17.57 18.67
C TYR A 391 -13.87 17.37 20.12
N GLY A 392 -13.04 16.77 20.97
CA GLY A 392 -13.36 16.48 22.38
C GLY A 392 -14.36 15.35 22.57
N ARG A 393 -14.79 14.67 21.50
CA ARG A 393 -15.87 13.67 21.51
C ARG A 393 -15.55 12.50 20.59
N GLY A 394 -16.03 11.31 20.95
CA GLY A 394 -15.92 10.11 20.12
C GLY A 394 -16.94 10.08 18.98
N LEU A 395 -16.80 9.11 18.08
CA LEU A 395 -17.63 8.98 16.88
C LEU A 395 -19.12 8.89 17.20
N ASP A 396 -19.50 8.02 18.15
CA ASP A 396 -20.92 7.76 18.44
C ASP A 396 -21.61 9.00 19.01
N SER A 397 -20.95 9.74 19.91
CA SER A 397 -21.46 11.03 20.41
C SER A 397 -21.66 12.04 19.30
N LEU A 398 -20.68 12.20 18.41
CA LEU A 398 -20.75 13.15 17.31
C LEU A 398 -21.84 12.78 16.30
N LEU A 399 -22.05 11.49 16.04
CA LEU A 399 -23.15 11.00 15.22
C LEU A 399 -24.51 11.25 15.86
N SER A 400 -24.67 10.96 17.15
CA SER A 400 -25.91 11.25 17.88
C SER A 400 -26.25 12.74 17.86
N GLU A 401 -25.24 13.60 18.03
CA GLU A 401 -25.42 15.06 17.93
C GLU A 401 -25.78 15.51 16.51
N ALA A 402 -25.15 14.92 15.49
CA ALA A 402 -25.48 15.22 14.09
C ALA A 402 -26.93 14.84 13.74
N VAL A 403 -27.41 13.71 14.26
CA VAL A 403 -28.80 13.26 14.10
C VAL A 403 -29.76 14.14 14.91
N ALA A 404 -29.37 14.59 16.10
CA ALA A 404 -30.18 15.48 16.94
C ALA A 404 -30.27 16.93 16.40
N ALA A 405 -29.34 17.36 15.55
CA ALA A 405 -29.30 18.72 14.99
C ALA A 405 -30.57 19.03 14.19
N ARG A 406 -31.18 20.20 14.45
CA ARG A 406 -32.38 20.68 13.74
C ARG A 406 -32.01 21.33 12.42
#